data_AF-A0A955YV65-F1
#
_entry.id   AF-A0A955YV65-F1
#
_cell.length_a   1.000
_cell.length_b   1.000
_cell.length_c   1.000
_cell.angle_alpha   90.00
_cell.angle_beta   90.00
_cell.angle_gamma   90.00
#
_symmetry.space_group_name_H-M   'P 1'
#
loop_
_entity.id
_entity.type
_entity.pdbx_description
1 polymer ?
#
loop_
_entity_poly.entity_id
_entity_poly.type
_entity_poly.pdbx_seq_one_letter_code
_entity_poly.pdbx_strand_id
1 'polypeptide(L)'
;MRPISMIRTGAALSLLALGLGASCSGKGSKEGPGTAPDPAPAVQRPRPTARIVAVTDLQGTLEPCGCTSRPLGGIDKLAAQVERLRQDGVPTAFVAAGNLLFDGVDHGAGHSGKAGDGLPTQELWKAETLASILGTIGLDA
;
A
#
# COMPACT_ATOMS: atom_id res chain seq x y z
N MET A 1 38.62 53.64 -9.96
CA MET A 1 37.90 54.77 -10.58
C MET A 1 37.53 54.40 -12.02
N ARG A 2 36.23 54.13 -12.28
CA ARG A 2 35.42 54.10 -13.55
C ARG A 2 35.90 53.29 -14.80
N PRO A 3 35.01 52.83 -15.71
CA PRO A 3 33.54 53.00 -15.80
C PRO A 3 32.69 51.74 -16.09
N ILE A 4 31.38 52.01 -16.06
CA ILE A 4 30.15 51.27 -16.40
C ILE A 4 30.07 50.91 -17.90
N SER A 5 29.42 49.79 -18.25
CA SER A 5 28.45 49.61 -19.37
C SER A 5 28.02 48.13 -19.44
N MET A 6 26.80 47.66 -19.12
CA MET A 6 25.44 48.01 -19.58
C MET A 6 25.18 47.70 -21.06
N ILE A 7 24.76 46.46 -21.38
CA ILE A 7 23.91 46.19 -22.55
C ILE A 7 22.77 45.24 -22.15
N ARG A 8 21.56 45.76 -22.31
CA ARG A 8 20.27 45.05 -22.31
C ARG A 8 19.94 44.68 -23.75
N THR A 9 19.54 43.44 -23.99
CA THR A 9 18.68 42.96 -25.09
C THR A 9 18.26 41.55 -24.66
N GLY A 10 17.01 41.16 -24.51
CA GLY A 10 15.81 41.62 -25.19
C GLY A 10 15.20 40.43 -25.91
N ALA A 11 14.31 39.70 -25.20
CA ALA A 11 13.17 38.94 -25.72
C ALA A 11 13.38 37.76 -26.69
N ALA A 12 12.38 36.86 -26.59
CA ALA A 12 11.96 35.83 -27.54
C ALA A 12 12.75 34.52 -27.58
N LEU A 13 12.23 33.50 -26.86
CA LEU A 13 11.76 32.27 -27.52
C LEU A 13 10.83 31.46 -26.59
N SER A 14 9.60 31.95 -26.43
CA SER A 14 8.46 31.10 -26.06
C SER A 14 8.04 30.35 -27.32
N LEU A 15 8.26 29.03 -27.39
CA LEU A 15 7.54 28.08 -28.28
C LEU A 15 8.14 26.66 -28.11
N LEU A 16 7.67 25.90 -27.12
CA LEU A 16 7.75 24.44 -27.16
C LEU A 16 6.63 23.81 -26.32
N ALA A 17 5.39 24.18 -26.65
CA ALA A 17 4.21 23.45 -26.27
C ALA A 17 3.46 23.14 -27.56
N LEU A 18 3.50 21.88 -28.02
CA LEU A 18 2.43 21.16 -28.73
C LEU A 18 3.01 19.90 -29.37
N GLY A 19 2.54 18.73 -28.92
CA GLY A 19 2.61 17.51 -29.72
C GLY A 19 3.14 16.31 -28.96
N LEU A 20 2.28 15.62 -28.22
CA LEU A 20 2.32 14.15 -28.06
C LEU A 20 0.98 13.66 -27.48
N GLY A 21 -0.13 13.94 -28.19
CA GLY A 21 -1.50 13.58 -27.77
C GLY A 21 -2.21 12.60 -28.72
N ALA A 22 -1.49 11.64 -29.31
CA ALA A 22 -2.05 10.70 -30.29
C ALA A 22 -1.72 9.23 -29.93
N SER A 23 -2.49 8.65 -29.01
CA SER A 23 -2.68 7.21 -28.75
C SER A 23 -3.60 7.11 -27.53
N CYS A 24 -4.83 6.60 -27.55
CA CYS A 24 -5.38 5.49 -28.31
C CYS A 24 -6.85 5.80 -28.67
N SER A 25 -7.22 5.61 -29.95
CA SER A 25 -8.62 5.48 -30.36
C SER A 25 -9.16 4.13 -29.90
N GLY A 26 -9.60 4.06 -28.65
CA GLY A 26 -10.43 2.98 -28.14
C GLY A 26 -11.85 3.14 -28.69
N LYS A 27 -12.24 2.24 -29.59
CA LYS A 27 -13.56 2.14 -30.23
C LYS A 27 -14.62 2.00 -29.14
N GLY A 28 -15.34 3.07 -28.84
CA GLY A 28 -16.43 3.08 -27.86
C GLY A 28 -17.54 2.14 -28.29
N SER A 29 -17.75 1.07 -27.53
CA SER A 29 -18.99 0.29 -27.59
C SER A 29 -20.13 1.21 -27.17
N LYS A 30 -21.01 1.55 -28.12
CA LYS A 30 -22.28 2.19 -27.80
C LYS A 30 -23.15 1.16 -27.08
N GLU A 31 -23.13 1.19 -25.75
CA GLU A 31 -24.20 0.62 -24.96
C GLU A 31 -25.49 1.36 -25.37
N GLY A 32 -26.50 0.62 -25.83
CA GLY A 32 -27.80 1.18 -26.18
C GLY A 32 -28.43 1.88 -24.97
N PRO A 33 -29.49 2.68 -25.16
CA PRO A 33 -30.21 3.32 -24.06
C PRO A 33 -30.97 2.25 -23.27
N GLY A 34 -30.25 1.46 -22.48
CA GLY A 34 -30.80 0.73 -21.37
C GLY A 34 -31.05 1.74 -20.26
N THR A 35 -32.31 1.95 -19.92
CA THR A 35 -32.69 2.67 -18.70
C THR A 35 -31.95 2.01 -17.55
N ALA A 36 -30.93 2.70 -17.02
CA ALA A 36 -30.27 2.27 -15.80
C ALA A 36 -31.36 2.10 -14.73
N PRO A 37 -31.42 0.96 -14.02
CA PRO A 37 -32.35 0.80 -12.92
C PRO A 37 -32.12 1.94 -11.92
N ASP A 38 -33.22 2.51 -11.43
CA ASP A 38 -33.20 3.59 -10.45
C ASP A 38 -32.32 3.16 -9.26
N PRO A 39 -31.32 3.95 -8.84
CA PRO A 39 -30.43 3.55 -7.77
C PRO A 39 -31.27 3.27 -6.53
N ALA A 40 -31.20 2.03 -6.04
CA ALA A 40 -31.86 1.64 -4.81
C ALA A 40 -31.46 2.63 -3.69
N PRO A 41 -32.40 3.05 -2.83
CA PRO A 41 -32.11 4.02 -1.77
C PRO A 41 -30.96 3.51 -0.92
N ALA A 42 -29.92 4.33 -0.78
CA ALA A 42 -28.72 3.97 -0.04
C ALA A 42 -29.09 3.70 1.42
N VAL A 43 -28.84 2.48 1.89
CA VAL A 43 -28.99 2.12 3.30
C VAL A 43 -27.97 2.90 4.10
N GLN A 44 -28.42 3.94 4.81
CA GLN A 44 -27.56 4.69 5.73
C GLN A 44 -27.29 3.82 6.95
N ARG A 45 -26.06 3.29 7.05
CA ARG A 45 -25.60 2.60 8.24
C ARG A 45 -25.22 3.65 9.31
N PRO A 46 -25.63 3.47 10.57
CA PRO A 46 -25.21 4.35 11.66
C PRO A 46 -23.68 4.40 11.76
N ARG A 47 -23.14 5.55 12.18
CA ARG A 47 -21.72 5.68 12.47
C ARG A 47 -21.37 4.78 13.67
N PRO A 48 -20.33 3.93 13.59
CA PRO A 48 -19.92 3.10 14.71
C PRO A 48 -19.34 3.96 15.85
N THR A 49 -19.54 3.53 17.10
CA THR A 49 -18.96 4.17 18.28
C THR A 49 -17.52 3.71 18.55
N ALA A 50 -17.11 2.56 18.00
CA ALA A 50 -15.76 2.02 18.06
C ALA A 50 -15.53 1.08 16.87
N ARG A 51 -14.25 0.81 16.55
CA ARG A 51 -13.82 -0.08 15.48
C ARG A 51 -12.71 -1.01 15.97
N ILE A 52 -12.80 -2.27 15.55
CA ILE A 52 -11.73 -3.26 15.73
C ILE A 52 -11.22 -3.64 14.35
N VAL A 53 -9.92 -3.49 14.13
CA VAL A 53 -9.21 -4.00 12.96
C VAL A 53 -8.39 -5.18 13.44
N ALA A 54 -8.74 -6.38 12.97
CA ALA A 54 -8.02 -7.60 13.35
C ALA A 54 -7.15 -8.08 12.19
N VAL A 55 -5.94 -8.56 12.52
CA VAL A 55 -5.08 -9.28 11.60
C VAL A 55 -4.78 -10.67 12.15
N THR A 56 -4.78 -11.67 11.26
CA THR A 56 -4.42 -13.06 11.57
C THR A 56 -3.49 -13.57 10.50
N ASP A 57 -2.72 -14.60 10.82
CA ASP A 57 -2.02 -15.43 9.83
C ASP A 57 -1.13 -14.64 8.87
N LEU A 58 -0.49 -13.57 9.36
CA LEU A 58 0.49 -12.82 8.59
C LEU A 58 1.64 -13.71 8.13
N GLN A 59 1.97 -14.75 8.91
CA GLN A 59 3.02 -15.72 8.58
C GLN A 59 4.29 -15.00 8.13
N GLY A 60 4.70 -13.96 8.87
CA GLY A 60 5.88 -13.15 8.57
C GLY A 60 5.86 -12.39 7.24
N THR A 61 4.72 -12.25 6.56
CA THR A 61 4.62 -11.56 5.26
C THR A 61 4.91 -10.06 5.39
N LEU A 62 6.03 -9.61 4.81
CA LEU A 62 6.38 -8.20 4.72
C LEU A 62 5.89 -7.58 3.41
N GLU A 63 6.24 -8.21 2.30
CA GLU A 63 5.92 -7.75 0.95
C GLU A 63 4.91 -8.69 0.30
N PRO A 64 4.09 -8.19 -0.65
CA PRO A 64 3.25 -9.09 -1.40
C PRO A 64 4.08 -10.10 -2.20
N CYS A 65 3.87 -11.39 -1.95
CA CYS A 65 4.53 -12.47 -2.68
C CYS A 65 3.68 -12.94 -3.88
N GLY A 66 4.36 -13.39 -4.94
CA GLY A 66 3.75 -14.08 -6.10
C GLY A 66 3.80 -13.29 -7.40
N CYS A 67 3.69 -14.00 -8.54
CA CYS A 67 3.79 -13.45 -9.89
C CYS A 67 2.47 -12.84 -10.39
N THR A 68 1.82 -11.99 -9.59
CA THR A 68 0.58 -11.30 -10.02
C THR A 68 0.85 -9.85 -10.36
N SER A 69 0.20 -9.33 -11.41
CA SER A 69 0.29 -7.91 -11.77
C SER A 69 -0.43 -6.99 -10.78
N ARG A 70 -1.19 -7.55 -9.83
CA ARG A 70 -2.01 -6.82 -8.85
C ARG A 70 -1.93 -7.47 -7.48
N PRO A 71 -0.80 -7.33 -6.76
CA PRO A 71 -0.67 -7.87 -5.42
C PRO A 71 -1.74 -7.29 -4.48
N LEU A 72 -2.49 -8.15 -3.78
CA LEU A 72 -3.61 -7.74 -2.91
C LEU A 72 -3.19 -7.43 -1.46
N GLY A 73 -2.01 -7.90 -1.03
CA GLY A 73 -1.50 -7.72 0.33
C GLY A 73 -0.21 -6.91 0.41
N GLY A 74 0.49 -7.07 1.54
CA GLY A 74 1.70 -6.33 1.90
C GLY A 74 1.51 -5.55 3.20
N ILE A 75 2.55 -5.49 4.03
CA ILE A 75 2.50 -4.80 5.32
C ILE A 75 2.31 -3.29 5.15
N ASP A 76 2.81 -2.74 4.04
CA ASP A 76 2.61 -1.37 3.59
C ASP A 76 1.13 -1.03 3.36
N LYS A 77 0.40 -1.93 2.68
CA LYS A 77 -1.03 -1.75 2.43
C LYS A 77 -1.86 -1.90 3.68
N LEU A 78 -1.49 -2.83 4.56
CA LEU A 78 -2.11 -2.96 5.89
C LEU A 78 -1.96 -1.66 6.67
N ALA A 79 -0.74 -1.12 6.76
CA ALA A 79 -0.46 0.13 7.45
C ALA A 79 -1.30 1.29 6.90
N ALA A 80 -1.32 1.46 5.58
CA ALA A 80 -2.11 2.50 4.91
C ALA A 80 -3.62 2.36 5.18
N GLN A 81 -4.13 1.13 5.23
CA GLN A 81 -5.55 0.88 5.51
C GLN A 81 -5.90 1.18 6.97
N VAL A 82 -5.05 0.80 7.93
CA VAL A 82 -5.25 1.12 9.35
C VAL A 82 -5.24 2.64 9.56
N GLU A 83 -4.29 3.35 8.95
CA GLU A 83 -4.21 4.81 9.03
C GLU A 83 -5.47 5.46 8.46
N ARG A 84 -5.91 5.03 7.27
CA ARG A 84 -7.15 5.51 6.65
C ARG A 84 -8.37 5.31 7.55
N LEU A 85 -8.46 4.17 8.25
CA LEU A 85 -9.56 3.89 9.16
C LEU A 85 -9.54 4.80 10.40
N ARG A 86 -8.37 5.27 10.84
CA ARG A 86 -8.27 6.20 11.97
C ARG A 86 -8.68 7.64 11.62
N GLN A 87 -8.65 8.01 10.34
CA GLN A 87 -8.94 9.38 9.88
C GLN A 87 -10.40 9.83 10.06
N ASP A 88 -11.35 8.92 10.24
CA ASP A 88 -12.77 9.26 10.43
C ASP A 88 -13.15 9.58 11.89
N GLY A 89 -12.15 9.60 12.79
CA GLY A 89 -12.30 9.94 14.20
C GLY A 89 -13.08 8.91 15.03
N VAL A 90 -13.36 7.73 14.50
CA VAL A 90 -13.91 6.61 15.29
C VAL A 90 -12.76 5.96 16.07
N PRO A 91 -12.88 5.78 17.40
CA PRO A 91 -11.90 5.02 18.18
C PRO A 91 -11.62 3.66 17.54
N THR A 92 -10.37 3.40 17.15
CA THR A 92 -9.99 2.23 16.38
C THR A 92 -8.87 1.47 17.09
N ALA A 93 -9.16 0.23 17.49
CA ALA A 93 -8.17 -0.71 18.01
C ALA A 93 -7.66 -1.61 16.87
N PHE A 94 -6.35 -1.76 16.75
CA PHE A 94 -5.69 -2.68 15.83
C PHE A 94 -5.13 -3.86 16.62
N VAL A 95 -5.70 -5.04 16.42
CA VAL A 95 -5.40 -6.24 17.22
C VAL A 95 -4.90 -7.38 16.34
N ALA A 96 -4.13 -8.29 16.95
CA ALA A 96 -3.65 -9.51 16.32
C ALA A 96 -4.32 -10.73 16.94
N ALA A 97 -4.67 -11.72 16.10
CA ALA A 97 -5.24 -12.99 16.53
C ALA A 97 -4.42 -14.19 16.00
N GLY A 98 -3.12 -14.20 16.33
CA GLY A 98 -2.23 -15.34 16.15
C GLY A 98 -1.52 -15.44 14.80
N ASN A 99 -0.54 -16.36 14.72
CA ASN A 99 0.24 -16.72 13.52
C ASN A 99 0.86 -15.53 12.78
N LEU A 100 1.43 -14.58 13.54
CA LEU A 100 2.06 -13.40 12.96
C LEU A 100 3.42 -13.69 12.33
N LEU A 101 4.15 -14.65 12.87
CA LEU A 101 5.51 -15.02 12.48
C LEU A 101 5.51 -16.41 11.82
N PHE A 102 6.57 -16.73 11.08
CA PHE A 102 6.77 -18.08 10.55
C PHE A 102 6.90 -19.10 11.68
N ASP A 103 6.43 -20.32 11.42
CA ASP A 103 6.51 -21.47 12.31
C ASP A 103 7.90 -22.15 12.31
N GLY A 104 8.86 -21.60 11.56
CA GLY A 104 10.22 -22.13 11.43
C GLY A 104 10.28 -23.42 10.61
N VAL A 105 9.23 -23.74 9.84
CA VAL A 105 9.22 -24.91 8.98
C VAL A 105 10.10 -24.66 7.75
N ASP A 106 11.06 -25.55 7.56
CA ASP A 106 12.07 -25.47 6.51
C ASP A 106 11.42 -25.60 5.13
N HIS A 107 11.44 -24.54 4.30
CA HIS A 107 10.72 -24.52 3.02
C HIS A 107 11.55 -24.96 1.80
N GLY A 108 12.85 -25.25 1.94
CA GLY A 108 13.74 -25.63 0.83
C GLY A 108 13.92 -24.50 -0.21
N ALA A 109 15.03 -24.34 -0.93
CA ALA A 109 16.19 -25.16 -1.18
C ALA A 109 17.47 -24.43 -0.73
N GLY A 110 18.32 -25.11 0.05
CA GLY A 110 19.74 -24.75 0.18
C GLY A 110 20.23 -24.26 1.54
N HIS A 111 19.37 -24.09 2.55
CA HIS A 111 19.81 -23.81 3.92
C HIS A 111 19.23 -24.85 4.87
N SER A 112 19.71 -26.09 4.72
CA SER A 112 19.44 -27.18 5.65
C SER A 112 20.11 -26.86 6.99
N GLY A 113 19.49 -26.01 7.79
CA GLY A 113 19.69 -26.07 9.23
C GLY A 113 19.07 -27.38 9.69
N LYS A 114 19.85 -28.25 10.33
CA LYS A 114 19.26 -29.40 11.01
C LYS A 114 18.27 -28.88 12.05
N ALA A 115 17.19 -29.60 12.29
CA ALA A 115 16.34 -29.34 13.45
C ALA A 115 17.22 -29.34 14.72
N GLY A 116 17.46 -28.16 15.29
CA GLY A 116 18.43 -27.95 16.39
C GLY A 116 19.37 -26.76 16.18
N ASP A 117 19.55 -26.34 14.94
CA ASP A 117 20.26 -25.11 14.59
C ASP A 117 19.24 -23.98 14.76
N GLY A 118 19.56 -22.90 15.48
CA GLY A 118 18.60 -21.81 15.74
C GLY A 118 17.96 -21.23 14.47
N LEU A 119 16.94 -20.38 14.63
CA LEU A 119 16.28 -19.73 13.48
C LEU A 119 17.35 -19.13 12.54
N PRO A 120 17.28 -19.40 11.23
CA PRO A 120 18.18 -18.77 10.27
C PRO A 120 18.17 -17.25 10.50
N THR A 121 19.35 -16.61 10.47
CA THR A 121 19.50 -15.17 10.75
C THR A 121 18.49 -14.30 9.95
N GLN A 122 18.17 -14.72 8.73
CA GLN A 122 17.15 -14.07 7.90
C GLN A 122 15.75 -14.10 8.54
N GLU A 123 15.32 -15.24 9.06
CA GLU A 123 13.99 -15.39 9.69
C GLU A 123 13.91 -14.57 10.98
N LEU A 124 15.00 -14.51 11.75
CA LEU A 124 15.10 -13.64 12.92
C LEU A 124 14.94 -12.17 12.53
N TRP A 125 15.73 -11.67 11.56
CA TRP A 125 15.65 -10.28 11.10
C TRP A 125 14.28 -9.93 10.53
N LYS A 126 13.66 -10.87 9.82
CA LYS A 126 12.30 -10.71 9.28
C LYS A 126 11.27 -10.61 10.41
N ALA A 127 11.37 -11.45 11.43
CA ALA A 127 10.51 -11.40 12.60
C ALA A 127 10.68 -10.09 13.39
N GLU A 128 11.92 -9.67 13.62
CA GLU A 128 12.23 -8.39 14.28
C GLU A 128 11.68 -7.20 13.48
N THR A 129 11.87 -7.21 12.16
CA THR A 129 11.36 -6.18 11.26
C THR A 129 9.84 -6.13 11.30
N LEU A 130 9.16 -7.28 11.21
CA LEU A 130 7.70 -7.33 11.27
C LEU A 130 7.18 -6.85 12.63
N ALA A 131 7.78 -7.29 13.73
CA ALA A 131 7.41 -6.83 15.07
C ALA A 131 7.56 -5.32 15.22
N SER A 132 8.67 -4.76 14.73
CA SER A 132 8.91 -3.31 14.73
C SER A 132 7.88 -2.55 13.89
N ILE A 133 7.51 -3.07 12.72
CA ILE A 133 6.51 -2.45 11.85
C ILE A 133 5.13 -2.50 12.52
N LEU A 134 4.72 -3.64 13.07
CA LEU A 134 3.44 -3.77 13.78
C LEU A 134 3.35 -2.82 14.98
N GLY A 135 4.45 -2.65 15.72
CA GLY A 135 4.56 -1.62 16.77
C GLY A 135 4.39 -0.20 16.23
N THR A 136 4.98 0.09 15.06
CA THR A 136 4.84 1.40 14.39
C THR A 136 3.41 1.67 13.91
N ILE A 137 2.71 0.64 13.42
CA ILE A 137 1.30 0.71 13.05
C ILE A 137 0.41 0.90 14.30
N GLY A 138 0.93 0.61 15.49
CA GLY A 138 0.21 0.72 16.76
C GLY A 138 -0.69 -0.50 16.97
N LEU A 139 -0.09 -1.69 16.93
CA LEU A 139 -0.74 -2.92 17.38
C LEU A 139 -1.03 -2.82 18.88
N ASP A 140 -2.30 -2.92 19.25
CA ASP A 140 -2.82 -2.96 20.61
C ASP A 140 -2.74 -4.41 21.12
N ALA A 141 -1.54 -4.84 21.54
CA ALA A 141 -1.24 -6.17 22.06
C ALA A 141 -0.85 -6.12 23.55
#